data_AF-M0QT83-F1
#
_entry.id   AF-M0QT83-F1
#
_cell.length_a   1.000
_cell.length_b   1.000
_cell.length_c   1.000
_cell.angle_alpha   90.00
_cell.angle_beta   90.00
_cell.angle_gamma   90.00
#
_symmetry.space_group_name_H-M   'P 1'
#
loop_
_entity.id
_entity.type
_entity.pdbx_description
1 polymer ?
#
loop_
_entity_poly.entity_id
_entity_poly.type
_entity_poly.pdbx_seq_one_letter_code
_entity_poly.pdbx_strand_id
1 'polypeptide(L)'
;MDLYNANFSESDLTNANFQGTQLDLADFSEANLRSTKFNSEATNLTGACFEEADCIDTRFQHATLHNANFRSSNMPSAKLQHADAADAVFIDSELHDAKIICTNLRSAELDGAELHQADCGKAMLESASLVDSDLRGTSLVDADLFDTDLRDAEVDHKTNFGTQICREFIADRNAEWDIIKEKTGFSSDICGERGPISDSDPEDTYHSRREEYMQGLKYRYQVLAAFNRLITRCPISSSHDCSLDDLEDAEEIYRNIKQLFRENPVPEQRRQFNIREKETSRKIAYSRGEISWFRWTVLRWTMKYGESTKQVLLASLGAILLGAVIYPIWGIQRSSGEIIRYRFSGNFSIEYIFDFLFYSLRRFISTSDGGLTPLGPNEWIALGQTAIGTLLLAMLVFVLGRRATS
;
A
#
# COMPACT_ATOMS: atom_id res chain seq x y z
N MET A 1 -2.62 -42.93 -4.47
CA MET A 1 -1.99 -44.04 -3.70
C MET A 1 -1.98 -43.62 -2.25
N ASP A 2 -2.32 -44.52 -1.33
CA ASP A 2 -2.37 -44.21 0.10
C ASP A 2 -1.06 -44.66 0.76
N LEU A 3 -0.34 -43.69 1.31
CA LEU A 3 0.95 -43.80 1.98
C LEU A 3 0.89 -43.03 3.31
N TYR A 4 -0.28 -43.02 3.95
CA TYR A 4 -0.49 -42.43 5.27
C TYR A 4 0.54 -42.93 6.29
N ASN A 5 1.21 -42.01 6.98
CA ASN A 5 2.23 -42.29 8.00
C ASN A 5 3.37 -43.21 7.51
N ALA A 6 3.66 -43.19 6.21
CA ALA A 6 4.77 -43.95 5.65
C ALA A 6 6.10 -43.33 6.08
N ASN A 7 7.10 -44.17 6.33
CA ASN A 7 8.45 -43.73 6.66
C ASN A 7 9.34 -43.80 5.40
N PHE A 8 9.84 -42.63 4.99
CA PHE A 8 10.81 -42.37 3.94
C PHE A 8 12.04 -41.62 4.48
N SER A 9 12.28 -41.63 5.79
CA SER A 9 13.42 -40.96 6.40
C SER A 9 14.74 -41.48 5.82
N GLU A 10 15.72 -40.60 5.64
CA GLU A 10 17.05 -40.89 5.07
C GLU A 10 17.03 -41.53 3.67
N SER A 11 15.89 -41.57 2.99
CA SER A 11 15.76 -42.29 1.71
C SER A 11 16.16 -41.43 0.51
N ASP A 12 16.69 -42.07 -0.54
CA ASP A 12 16.90 -41.41 -1.83
C ASP A 12 15.64 -41.51 -2.69
N LEU A 13 14.94 -40.39 -2.77
CA LEU A 13 13.72 -40.19 -3.55
C LEU A 13 13.97 -39.23 -4.71
N THR A 14 15.22 -39.06 -5.14
CA THR A 14 15.57 -38.17 -6.26
C THR A 14 14.71 -38.49 -7.50
N ASN A 15 14.02 -37.47 -8.04
CA ASN A 15 13.08 -37.58 -9.17
C ASN A 15 11.84 -38.46 -8.93
N ALA A 16 11.53 -38.85 -7.69
CA ALA A 16 10.33 -39.62 -7.40
C ALA A 16 9.05 -38.83 -7.77
N ASN A 17 7.97 -39.58 -8.01
CA ASN A 17 6.67 -39.01 -8.34
C ASN A 17 5.61 -39.47 -7.34
N PHE A 18 5.19 -38.52 -6.51
CA PHE A 18 4.15 -38.64 -5.49
C PHE A 18 2.92 -37.77 -5.83
N GLN A 19 2.70 -37.45 -7.11
CA GLN A 19 1.51 -36.71 -7.52
C GLN A 19 0.23 -37.51 -7.21
N GLY A 20 -0.71 -36.91 -6.50
CA GLY A 20 -2.00 -37.52 -6.18
C GLY A 20 -1.92 -38.64 -5.13
N THR A 21 -0.91 -38.60 -4.27
CA THR A 21 -0.76 -39.55 -3.15
C THR A 21 -1.21 -38.92 -1.83
N GLN A 22 -1.80 -39.75 -0.96
CA GLN A 22 -2.06 -39.39 0.43
C GLN A 22 -0.82 -39.75 1.23
N LEU A 23 -0.17 -38.74 1.79
CA LEU A 23 1.11 -38.78 2.51
C LEU A 23 0.99 -38.01 3.84
N ASP A 24 -0.22 -37.92 4.38
CA ASP A 24 -0.46 -37.31 5.67
C ASP A 24 0.41 -37.99 6.72
N LEU A 25 1.08 -37.17 7.55
CA LEU A 25 2.01 -37.62 8.59
C LEU A 25 3.18 -38.49 8.08
N ALA A 26 3.45 -38.52 6.78
CA ALA A 26 4.60 -39.23 6.26
C ALA A 26 5.91 -38.58 6.73
N ASP A 27 6.91 -39.41 6.98
CA ASP A 27 8.22 -38.99 7.46
C ASP A 27 9.22 -38.99 6.30
N PHE A 28 9.68 -37.80 5.91
CA PHE A 28 10.74 -37.55 4.93
C PHE A 28 11.95 -36.87 5.58
N SER A 29 12.12 -36.99 6.90
CA SER A 29 13.28 -36.42 7.60
C SER A 29 14.59 -36.91 6.99
N GLU A 30 15.54 -35.99 6.78
CA GLU A 30 16.85 -36.27 6.17
C GLU A 30 16.79 -36.94 4.76
N ALA A 31 15.62 -36.97 4.11
CA ALA A 31 15.47 -37.61 2.82
C ALA A 31 16.07 -36.75 1.69
N ASN A 32 16.60 -37.40 0.67
CA ASN A 32 16.99 -36.74 -0.58
C ASN A 32 15.78 -36.69 -1.52
N LEU A 33 15.12 -35.53 -1.56
CA LEU A 33 13.92 -35.25 -2.35
C LEU A 33 14.20 -34.42 -3.60
N ARG A 34 15.45 -34.31 -4.04
CA ARG A 34 15.83 -33.47 -5.18
C ARG A 34 14.97 -33.75 -6.41
N SER A 35 14.39 -32.69 -6.96
CA SER A 35 13.49 -32.75 -8.13
C SER A 35 12.27 -33.69 -7.98
N THR A 36 11.87 -34.01 -6.75
CA THR A 36 10.67 -34.82 -6.46
C THR A 36 9.40 -34.05 -6.81
N LYS A 37 8.36 -34.80 -7.19
CA LYS A 37 7.08 -34.25 -7.64
C LYS A 37 5.97 -34.60 -6.66
N PHE A 38 5.50 -33.60 -5.92
CA PHE A 38 4.29 -33.61 -5.12
C PHE A 38 3.17 -32.76 -5.75
N ASN A 39 3.40 -32.20 -6.93
CA ASN A 39 2.56 -31.16 -7.53
C ASN A 39 1.21 -31.68 -8.06
N SER A 40 0.18 -31.66 -7.21
CA SER A 40 -1.23 -31.93 -7.52
C SER A 40 -2.10 -31.54 -6.34
N GLU A 41 -3.32 -31.07 -6.61
CA GLU A 41 -4.38 -30.85 -5.59
C GLU A 41 -4.76 -32.12 -4.84
N ALA A 42 -4.56 -33.29 -5.46
CA ALA A 42 -4.82 -34.58 -4.83
C ALA A 42 -3.64 -35.07 -3.96
N THR A 43 -2.52 -34.34 -3.90
CA THR A 43 -1.40 -34.68 -3.03
C THR A 43 -1.62 -34.07 -1.65
N ASN A 44 -1.71 -34.92 -0.64
CA ASN A 44 -1.92 -34.51 0.73
C ASN A 44 -0.67 -34.83 1.57
N LEU A 45 -0.05 -33.79 2.12
CA LEU A 45 1.16 -33.83 2.96
C LEU A 45 0.87 -33.19 4.33
N THR A 46 -0.39 -33.21 4.76
CA THR A 46 -0.79 -32.63 6.05
C THR A 46 0.01 -33.25 7.18
N GLY A 47 0.73 -32.42 7.94
CA GLY A 47 1.57 -32.85 9.05
C GLY A 47 2.78 -33.71 8.66
N ALA A 48 3.15 -33.78 7.38
CA ALA A 48 4.34 -34.51 6.95
C ALA A 48 5.63 -33.86 7.49
N CYS A 49 6.64 -34.67 7.79
CA CYS A 49 7.94 -34.22 8.28
C CYS A 49 8.95 -34.18 7.13
N PHE A 50 9.59 -33.03 6.92
CA PHE A 50 10.67 -32.76 5.95
C PHE A 50 11.89 -32.16 6.65
N GLU A 51 12.02 -32.37 7.97
CA GLU A 51 13.12 -31.83 8.77
C GLU A 51 14.47 -32.28 8.18
N GLU A 52 15.37 -31.32 7.96
CA GLU A 52 16.71 -31.53 7.36
C GLU A 52 16.69 -32.21 5.96
N ALA A 53 15.55 -32.26 5.27
CA ALA A 53 15.46 -32.88 3.94
C ALA A 53 16.11 -32.02 2.83
N ASP A 54 16.70 -32.67 1.81
CA ASP A 54 17.17 -32.01 0.59
C ASP A 54 16.02 -31.93 -0.43
N CYS A 55 15.33 -30.80 -0.42
CA CYS A 55 14.19 -30.47 -1.27
C CYS A 55 14.57 -29.60 -2.48
N ILE A 56 15.83 -29.59 -2.93
CA ILE A 56 16.25 -28.76 -4.07
C ILE A 56 15.41 -29.05 -5.32
N ASP A 57 14.87 -27.99 -5.93
CA ASP A 57 13.99 -28.07 -7.11
C ASP A 57 12.71 -28.92 -6.93
N THR A 58 12.32 -29.22 -5.68
CA THR A 58 11.12 -30.01 -5.38
C THR A 58 9.84 -29.24 -5.71
N ARG A 59 8.83 -29.98 -6.17
CA ARG A 59 7.59 -29.43 -6.68
C ARG A 59 6.43 -29.74 -5.75
N PHE A 60 5.98 -28.75 -5.01
CA PHE A 60 4.83 -28.80 -4.11
C PHE A 60 3.61 -28.04 -4.64
N GLN A 61 3.59 -27.66 -5.91
CA GLN A 61 2.52 -26.82 -6.45
C GLN A 61 1.14 -27.45 -6.25
N HIS A 62 0.18 -26.67 -5.75
CA HIS A 62 -1.17 -27.12 -5.42
C HIS A 62 -1.28 -28.22 -4.35
N ALA A 63 -0.17 -28.63 -3.70
CA ALA A 63 -0.22 -29.64 -2.65
C ALA A 63 -0.80 -29.07 -1.35
N THR A 64 -1.40 -29.94 -0.53
CA THR A 64 -1.79 -29.59 0.85
C THR A 64 -0.61 -29.88 1.77
N LEU A 65 -0.05 -28.85 2.40
CA LEU A 65 1.12 -28.85 3.30
C LEU A 65 0.76 -28.34 4.70
N HIS A 66 -0.52 -28.36 5.06
CA HIS A 66 -0.98 -27.83 6.34
C HIS A 66 -0.27 -28.53 7.52
N ASN A 67 0.30 -27.76 8.45
CA ASN A 67 1.15 -28.26 9.55
C ASN A 67 2.39 -29.07 9.13
N ALA A 68 2.85 -29.01 7.87
CA ALA A 68 4.07 -29.70 7.46
C ALA A 68 5.31 -29.08 8.12
N ASN A 69 6.29 -29.92 8.49
CA ASN A 69 7.52 -29.48 9.14
C ASN A 69 8.70 -29.48 8.16
N PHE A 70 9.14 -28.32 7.71
CA PHE A 70 10.31 -28.07 6.86
C PHE A 70 11.50 -27.48 7.63
N ARG A 71 11.56 -27.67 8.95
CA ARG A 71 12.64 -27.14 9.79
C ARG A 71 14.02 -27.54 9.25
N SER A 72 14.91 -26.55 9.11
CA SER A 72 16.30 -26.74 8.67
C SER A 72 16.45 -27.49 7.33
N SER A 73 15.42 -27.49 6.49
CA SER A 73 15.44 -28.15 5.19
C SER A 73 16.13 -27.30 4.12
N ASN A 74 16.75 -27.98 3.16
CA ASN A 74 17.43 -27.36 2.03
C ASN A 74 16.47 -27.28 0.84
N MET A 75 15.83 -26.13 0.61
CA MET A 75 14.74 -25.95 -0.36
C MET A 75 14.96 -24.89 -1.46
N PRO A 76 16.19 -24.61 -1.94
CA PRO A 76 16.37 -23.55 -2.90
C PRO A 76 15.72 -23.92 -4.23
N SER A 77 15.16 -22.89 -4.87
CA SER A 77 14.33 -23.04 -6.08
C SER A 77 13.11 -23.96 -5.93
N ALA A 78 12.70 -24.31 -4.70
CA ALA A 78 11.47 -25.07 -4.45
C ALA A 78 10.24 -24.35 -5.00
N LYS A 79 9.25 -25.13 -5.44
CA LYS A 79 8.06 -24.62 -6.13
C LYS A 79 6.82 -24.90 -5.28
N LEU A 80 6.38 -23.89 -4.55
CA LEU A 80 5.26 -23.91 -3.61
C LEU A 80 4.02 -23.17 -4.14
N GLN A 81 3.98 -22.84 -5.43
CA GLN A 81 2.89 -22.01 -5.97
C GLN A 81 1.54 -22.67 -5.74
N HIS A 82 0.56 -21.89 -5.26
CA HIS A 82 -0.79 -22.35 -4.95
C HIS A 82 -0.87 -23.50 -3.92
N ALA A 83 0.22 -23.81 -3.21
CA ALA A 83 0.17 -24.81 -2.14
C ALA A 83 -0.56 -24.24 -0.91
N ASP A 84 -1.18 -25.13 -0.13
CA ASP A 84 -1.77 -24.79 1.16
C ASP A 84 -0.81 -25.15 2.28
N ALA A 85 0.05 -24.22 2.68
CA ALA A 85 1.07 -24.38 3.72
C ALA A 85 0.73 -23.58 4.99
N ALA A 86 -0.58 -23.45 5.31
CA ALA A 86 -1.01 -22.86 6.57
C ALA A 86 -0.45 -23.63 7.76
N ASP A 87 0.02 -22.91 8.77
CA ASP A 87 0.61 -23.44 10.00
C ASP A 87 1.84 -24.34 9.75
N ALA A 88 2.47 -24.27 8.57
CA ALA A 88 3.69 -24.99 8.27
C ALA A 88 4.91 -24.34 8.94
N VAL A 89 5.91 -25.18 9.26
CA VAL A 89 7.14 -24.75 9.94
C VAL A 89 8.29 -24.73 8.93
N PHE A 90 8.85 -23.57 8.64
CA PHE A 90 10.00 -23.34 7.75
C PHE A 90 11.20 -22.75 8.52
N ILE A 91 11.24 -22.93 9.84
CA ILE A 91 12.30 -22.38 10.69
C ILE A 91 13.68 -22.83 10.22
N ASP A 92 14.62 -21.89 10.10
CA ASP A 92 16.00 -22.12 9.66
C ASP A 92 16.12 -22.81 8.27
N SER A 93 15.08 -22.75 7.42
CA SER A 93 15.09 -23.39 6.10
C SER A 93 15.73 -22.52 5.01
N GLU A 94 16.36 -23.17 4.03
CA GLU A 94 16.97 -22.50 2.88
C GLU A 94 15.95 -22.37 1.73
N LEU A 95 15.25 -21.24 1.63
CA LEU A 95 14.20 -20.96 0.63
C LEU A 95 14.65 -19.98 -0.46
N HIS A 96 15.95 -19.83 -0.67
CA HIS A 96 16.46 -18.87 -1.65
C HIS A 96 16.07 -19.25 -3.08
N ASP A 97 15.72 -18.25 -3.88
CA ASP A 97 15.14 -18.41 -5.23
C ASP A 97 13.83 -19.24 -5.29
N ALA A 98 13.20 -19.55 -4.15
CA ALA A 98 11.95 -20.32 -4.13
C ALA A 98 10.78 -19.53 -4.74
N LYS A 99 9.78 -20.27 -5.23
CA LYS A 99 8.56 -19.71 -5.80
C LYS A 99 7.36 -20.01 -4.91
N ILE A 100 6.94 -19.01 -4.16
CA ILE A 100 5.93 -19.04 -3.10
C ILE A 100 4.73 -18.16 -3.52
N ILE A 101 4.38 -18.22 -4.80
CA ILE A 101 3.37 -17.35 -5.41
C ILE A 101 1.97 -17.89 -5.10
N CYS A 102 1.08 -17.04 -4.60
CA CYS A 102 -0.29 -17.43 -4.24
C CYS A 102 -0.35 -18.60 -3.23
N THR A 103 0.70 -18.80 -2.44
CA THR A 103 0.77 -19.85 -1.41
C THR A 103 0.03 -19.38 -0.16
N ASN A 104 -0.75 -20.26 0.46
CA ASN A 104 -1.30 -19.99 1.78
C ASN A 104 -0.22 -20.26 2.83
N LEU A 105 0.25 -19.23 3.52
CA LEU A 105 1.26 -19.29 4.59
C LEU A 105 0.70 -18.66 5.88
N ARG A 106 -0.63 -18.66 6.05
CA ARG A 106 -1.25 -18.13 7.26
C ARG A 106 -0.68 -18.85 8.48
N SER A 107 -0.27 -18.09 9.49
CA SER A 107 0.32 -18.60 10.73
C SER A 107 1.57 -19.47 10.53
N ALA A 108 2.22 -19.43 9.37
CA ALA A 108 3.44 -20.19 9.13
C ALA A 108 4.62 -19.61 9.94
N GLU A 109 5.52 -20.49 10.38
CA GLU A 109 6.74 -20.12 11.12
C GLU A 109 7.93 -20.10 10.15
N LEU A 110 8.38 -18.92 9.73
CA LEU A 110 9.51 -18.70 8.82
C LEU A 110 10.71 -18.04 9.53
N ASP A 111 10.82 -18.24 10.85
CA ASP A 111 11.89 -17.64 11.65
C ASP A 111 13.26 -18.14 11.19
N GLY A 112 14.20 -17.22 10.97
CA GLY A 112 15.53 -17.54 10.45
C GLY A 112 15.57 -18.09 9.01
N ALA A 113 14.44 -18.13 8.29
CA ALA A 113 14.40 -18.67 6.93
C ALA A 113 15.17 -17.78 5.94
N GLU A 114 15.91 -18.41 5.03
CA GLU A 114 16.65 -17.72 3.99
C GLU A 114 15.78 -17.53 2.73
N LEU A 115 15.08 -16.40 2.64
CA LEU A 115 14.15 -16.08 1.54
C LEU A 115 14.74 -15.16 0.47
N HIS A 116 16.06 -14.98 0.44
CA HIS A 116 16.68 -14.05 -0.48
C HIS A 116 16.40 -14.44 -1.95
N GLN A 117 16.02 -13.44 -2.75
CA GLN A 117 15.59 -13.59 -4.15
C GLN A 117 14.33 -14.46 -4.38
N ALA A 118 13.63 -14.91 -3.32
CA ALA A 118 12.39 -15.65 -3.47
C ALA A 118 11.25 -14.79 -4.05
N ASP A 119 10.29 -15.43 -4.71
CA ASP A 119 9.07 -14.80 -5.20
C ASP A 119 7.86 -15.23 -4.36
N CYS A 120 7.49 -14.37 -3.42
CA CYS A 120 6.34 -14.50 -2.52
C CYS A 120 5.15 -13.65 -2.99
N GLY A 121 5.04 -13.37 -4.30
CA GLY A 121 3.95 -12.57 -4.84
C GLY A 121 2.58 -13.15 -4.51
N LYS A 122 1.67 -12.32 -3.97
CA LYS A 122 0.32 -12.74 -3.53
C LYS A 122 0.29 -13.86 -2.49
N ALA A 123 1.39 -14.12 -1.79
CA ALA A 123 1.38 -15.05 -0.66
C ALA A 123 0.46 -14.52 0.45
N MET A 124 -0.22 -15.43 1.15
CA MET A 124 -1.03 -15.09 2.32
C MET A 124 -0.18 -15.31 3.57
N LEU A 125 0.43 -14.25 4.12
CA LEU A 125 1.32 -14.29 5.29
C LEU A 125 0.62 -13.79 6.56
N GLU A 126 -0.71 -13.85 6.59
CA GLU A 126 -1.51 -13.42 7.73
C GLU A 126 -1.06 -14.13 9.02
N SER A 127 -0.69 -13.36 10.05
CA SER A 127 -0.16 -13.85 11.33
C SER A 127 1.08 -14.77 11.21
N ALA A 128 1.78 -14.76 10.08
CA ALA A 128 3.02 -15.52 9.91
C ALA A 128 4.19 -14.86 10.69
N SER A 129 5.14 -15.68 11.13
CA SER A 129 6.37 -15.21 11.77
C SER A 129 7.54 -15.24 10.78
N LEU A 130 8.24 -14.12 10.61
CA LEU A 130 9.40 -13.94 9.73
C LEU A 130 10.56 -13.34 10.53
N VAL A 131 10.67 -13.66 11.81
CA VAL A 131 11.67 -13.08 12.71
C VAL A 131 13.07 -13.55 12.29
N ASP A 132 14.05 -12.64 12.29
CA ASP A 132 15.43 -12.94 11.87
C ASP A 132 15.56 -13.52 10.42
N SER A 133 14.53 -13.40 9.58
CA SER A 133 14.54 -13.95 8.22
C SER A 133 15.32 -13.07 7.23
N ASP A 134 15.92 -13.69 6.21
CA ASP A 134 16.59 -12.97 5.12
C ASP A 134 15.65 -12.72 3.95
N LEU A 135 15.14 -11.48 3.82
CA LEU A 135 14.21 -11.05 2.76
C LEU A 135 14.90 -10.21 1.67
N ARG A 136 16.24 -10.28 1.55
CA ARG A 136 16.99 -9.44 0.59
C ARG A 136 16.64 -9.83 -0.86
N GLY A 137 16.15 -8.87 -1.63
CA GLY A 137 15.73 -9.11 -3.02
C GLY A 137 14.43 -9.91 -3.18
N THR A 138 13.73 -10.24 -2.09
CA THR A 138 12.45 -10.97 -2.14
C THR A 138 11.35 -10.11 -2.76
N SER A 139 10.51 -10.73 -3.59
CA SER A 139 9.29 -10.12 -4.13
C SER A 139 8.10 -10.47 -3.22
N LEU A 140 7.56 -9.49 -2.52
CA LEU A 140 6.35 -9.58 -1.69
C LEU A 140 5.18 -8.81 -2.34
N VAL A 141 5.18 -8.72 -3.67
CA VAL A 141 4.19 -7.93 -4.41
C VAL A 141 2.79 -8.50 -4.19
N ASP A 142 1.90 -7.66 -3.68
CA ASP A 142 0.50 -8.00 -3.38
C ASP A 142 0.34 -9.13 -2.36
N ALA A 143 1.39 -9.44 -1.57
CA ALA A 143 1.30 -10.35 -0.45
C ALA A 143 0.47 -9.74 0.69
N ASP A 144 -0.32 -10.57 1.39
CA ASP A 144 -1.05 -10.15 2.59
C ASP A 144 -0.13 -10.29 3.80
N LEU A 145 0.25 -9.15 4.38
CA LEU A 145 1.16 -9.04 5.52
C LEU A 145 0.43 -8.65 6.82
N PHE A 146 -0.89 -8.90 6.89
CA PHE A 146 -1.66 -8.58 8.08
C PHE A 146 -1.14 -9.37 9.29
N ASP A 147 -0.82 -8.66 10.38
CA ASP A 147 -0.30 -9.27 11.62
C ASP A 147 0.98 -10.11 11.44
N THR A 148 1.72 -9.91 10.34
CA THR A 148 2.99 -10.61 10.11
C THR A 148 4.09 -10.03 11.00
N ASP A 149 4.83 -10.90 11.69
CA ASP A 149 5.97 -10.51 12.50
C ASP A 149 7.24 -10.42 11.65
N LEU A 150 7.73 -9.19 11.43
CA LEU A 150 8.93 -8.90 10.63
C LEU A 150 10.10 -8.39 11.48
N ARG A 151 10.09 -8.65 12.80
CA ARG A 151 11.16 -8.17 13.69
C ARG A 151 12.51 -8.75 13.26
N ASP A 152 13.52 -7.89 13.22
CA ASP A 152 14.91 -8.26 12.91
C ASP A 152 15.12 -8.89 11.51
N ALA A 153 14.11 -8.87 10.63
CA ALA A 153 14.26 -9.34 9.26
C ALA A 153 15.20 -8.44 8.43
N GLU A 154 15.99 -9.05 7.55
CA GLU A 154 16.91 -8.33 6.68
C GLU A 154 16.24 -7.95 5.36
N VAL A 155 16.24 -6.66 5.00
CA VAL A 155 15.73 -6.18 3.71
C VAL A 155 16.72 -5.27 3.00
N ASP A 156 16.69 -5.27 1.66
CA ASP A 156 17.53 -4.40 0.84
C ASP A 156 16.71 -3.52 -0.11
N HIS A 157 17.40 -2.77 -0.97
CA HIS A 157 16.77 -1.90 -1.97
C HIS A 157 16.07 -2.69 -3.10
N LYS A 158 16.31 -3.99 -3.21
CA LYS A 158 15.68 -4.88 -4.20
C LYS A 158 14.43 -5.56 -3.65
N THR A 159 14.34 -5.72 -2.33
CA THR A 159 13.14 -6.22 -1.66
C THR A 159 11.94 -5.36 -2.09
N ASN A 160 10.91 -6.02 -2.61
CA ASN A 160 9.77 -5.37 -3.24
C ASN A 160 8.47 -5.81 -2.59
N PHE A 161 7.98 -5.00 -1.65
CA PHE A 161 6.65 -5.17 -1.07
C PHE A 161 5.51 -4.84 -2.07
N GLY A 162 5.80 -4.14 -3.17
CA GLY A 162 4.79 -3.77 -4.16
C GLY A 162 4.01 -2.49 -3.84
N THR A 163 2.96 -2.23 -4.61
CA THR A 163 2.21 -0.96 -4.53
C THR A 163 0.87 -1.08 -3.81
N GLN A 164 0.35 -2.28 -3.59
CA GLN A 164 -0.99 -2.55 -3.06
C GLN A 164 -0.94 -3.44 -1.81
N ILE A 165 0.01 -3.13 -0.92
CA ILE A 165 0.41 -4.01 0.20
C ILE A 165 -0.69 -4.22 1.23
N CYS A 166 -1.72 -3.37 1.25
CA CYS A 166 -2.61 -3.31 2.40
C CYS A 166 -4.08 -3.34 2.02
N ARG A 167 -4.86 -3.82 2.98
CA ARG A 167 -6.31 -3.66 3.11
C ARG A 167 -6.80 -2.22 2.83
N GLU A 168 -5.93 -1.20 2.86
CA GLU A 168 -6.20 0.15 2.33
C GLU A 168 -6.77 0.14 0.90
N PHE A 169 -6.22 -0.69 0.00
CA PHE A 169 -6.73 -0.78 -1.37
C PHE A 169 -8.11 -1.45 -1.42
N ILE A 170 -8.33 -2.46 -0.56
CA ILE A 170 -9.62 -3.13 -0.42
C ILE A 170 -10.66 -2.15 0.10
N ALA A 171 -10.32 -1.39 1.15
CA ALA A 171 -11.15 -0.32 1.70
C ALA A 171 -11.49 0.74 0.64
N ASP A 172 -10.49 1.23 -0.12
CA ASP A 172 -10.69 2.20 -1.20
C ASP A 172 -11.61 1.64 -2.29
N ARG A 173 -11.39 0.39 -2.70
CA ARG A 173 -12.22 -0.29 -3.72
C ARG A 173 -13.66 -0.47 -3.25
N ASN A 174 -13.85 -0.90 -2.00
CA ASN A 174 -15.17 -1.11 -1.41
C ASN A 174 -15.92 0.23 -1.28
N ALA A 175 -15.24 1.28 -0.84
CA ALA A 175 -15.80 2.63 -0.78
C ALA A 175 -16.17 3.19 -2.17
N GLU A 176 -15.37 2.92 -3.21
CA GLU A 176 -15.73 3.27 -4.59
C GLU A 176 -17.03 2.57 -5.02
N TRP A 177 -17.24 1.32 -4.57
CA TRP A 177 -18.43 0.53 -4.89
C TRP A 177 -19.70 1.04 -4.21
N ASP A 178 -19.61 1.41 -2.93
CA ASP A 178 -20.76 1.92 -2.18
C ASP A 178 -21.32 3.21 -2.79
N ILE A 179 -20.44 4.09 -3.28
CA ILE A 179 -20.82 5.32 -4.00
C ILE A 179 -21.57 5.00 -5.30
N ILE A 180 -21.10 4.00 -6.04
CA ILE A 180 -21.73 3.59 -7.29
C ILE A 180 -23.13 3.04 -6.98
N LYS A 181 -23.25 2.19 -5.96
CA LYS A 181 -24.53 1.62 -5.51
C LYS A 181 -25.54 2.72 -5.13
N GLU A 182 -25.13 3.67 -4.31
CA GLU A 182 -25.97 4.79 -3.87
C GLU A 182 -26.46 5.65 -5.05
N LYS A 183 -25.58 5.97 -6.00
CA LYS A 183 -25.91 6.85 -7.13
C LYS A 183 -26.71 6.17 -8.24
N THR A 184 -26.59 4.85 -8.38
CA THR A 184 -27.23 4.11 -9.49
C THR A 184 -28.48 3.33 -9.07
N GLY A 185 -28.78 3.26 -7.78
CA GLY A 185 -29.95 2.53 -7.26
C GLY A 185 -29.86 1.03 -7.55
N PHE A 186 -28.65 0.49 -7.70
CA PHE A 186 -28.41 -0.89 -8.08
C PHE A 186 -28.88 -1.85 -6.95
N SER A 187 -29.78 -2.79 -7.25
CA SER A 187 -30.21 -3.79 -6.28
C SER A 187 -29.06 -4.74 -5.94
N SER A 188 -28.89 -5.06 -4.66
CA SER A 188 -27.89 -6.00 -4.13
C SER A 188 -28.14 -7.46 -4.55
N ASP A 189 -29.29 -7.78 -5.16
CA ASP A 189 -29.73 -9.15 -5.44
C ASP A 189 -28.89 -9.88 -6.52
N ILE A 190 -27.96 -9.20 -7.19
CA ILE A 190 -26.99 -9.84 -8.10
C ILE A 190 -25.76 -10.38 -7.32
N CYS A 191 -25.60 -9.97 -6.07
CA CYS A 191 -24.62 -10.52 -5.12
C CYS A 191 -25.37 -11.34 -4.07
N GLY A 192 -25.87 -12.53 -4.45
CA GLY A 192 -26.32 -13.51 -3.47
C GLY A 192 -25.16 -13.87 -2.53
N GLU A 193 -25.46 -14.03 -1.24
CA GLU A 193 -24.55 -14.61 -0.27
C GLU A 193 -23.98 -15.93 -0.80
N ARG A 194 -22.69 -16.17 -0.53
CA ARG A 194 -21.98 -17.42 -0.83
C ARG A 194 -22.80 -18.60 -0.29
N GLY A 195 -23.50 -19.30 -1.17
CA GLY A 195 -23.89 -20.69 -0.90
C GLY A 195 -22.63 -21.57 -0.84
N PRO A 196 -22.70 -22.73 -0.18
CA PRO A 196 -21.57 -23.66 -0.15
C PRO A 196 -21.14 -24.02 -1.57
N ILE A 197 -19.82 -24.08 -1.77
CA ILE A 197 -19.16 -24.38 -3.04
C ILE A 197 -19.72 -25.70 -3.58
N SER A 198 -20.32 -25.66 -4.77
CA SER A 198 -20.84 -26.82 -5.50
C SER A 198 -19.88 -27.13 -6.65
N ASP A 199 -19.31 -28.34 -6.68
CA ASP A 199 -18.29 -28.85 -7.63
C ASP A 199 -18.69 -28.83 -9.12
N SER A 200 -19.81 -28.20 -9.47
CA SER A 200 -20.38 -28.16 -10.82
C SER A 200 -20.29 -26.81 -11.51
N ASP A 201 -19.78 -25.76 -10.85
CA ASP A 201 -19.53 -24.47 -11.49
C ASP A 201 -18.05 -24.36 -11.90
N PRO A 202 -17.73 -24.09 -13.18
CA PRO A 202 -16.35 -23.84 -13.57
C PRO A 202 -15.85 -22.60 -12.82
N GLU A 203 -14.77 -22.76 -12.06
CA GLU A 203 -14.19 -21.84 -11.06
C GLU A 203 -13.99 -20.38 -11.50
N ASP A 204 -14.14 -20.06 -12.79
CA ASP A 204 -13.88 -18.73 -13.34
C ASP A 204 -15.14 -17.97 -13.78
N THR A 205 -16.31 -18.59 -13.82
CA THR A 205 -17.44 -18.01 -14.58
C THR A 205 -18.12 -16.83 -13.86
N TYR A 206 -18.21 -16.86 -12.53
CA TYR A 206 -18.80 -15.78 -11.73
C TYR A 206 -17.85 -14.59 -11.61
N HIS A 207 -16.56 -14.84 -11.32
CA HIS A 207 -15.53 -13.82 -11.27
C HIS A 207 -15.32 -13.17 -12.64
N SER A 208 -15.22 -13.94 -13.73
CA SER A 208 -15.03 -13.42 -15.09
C SER A 208 -16.17 -12.50 -15.54
N ARG A 209 -17.45 -12.91 -15.38
CA ARG A 209 -18.59 -12.06 -15.79
C ARG A 209 -18.79 -10.85 -14.89
N ARG A 210 -18.57 -10.99 -13.58
CA ARG A 210 -18.60 -9.87 -12.64
C ARG A 210 -17.47 -8.90 -12.99
N GLU A 211 -16.25 -9.36 -13.20
CA GLU A 211 -15.10 -8.53 -13.54
C GLU A 211 -15.25 -7.86 -14.91
N GLU A 212 -15.74 -8.55 -15.95
CA GLU A 212 -16.07 -7.92 -17.25
C GLU A 212 -17.12 -6.82 -17.10
N TYR A 213 -18.19 -7.08 -16.35
CA TYR A 213 -19.24 -6.10 -16.10
C TYR A 213 -18.74 -4.92 -15.24
N MET A 214 -17.90 -5.20 -14.25
CA MET A 214 -17.23 -4.22 -13.40
C MET A 214 -16.22 -3.38 -14.19
N GLN A 215 -15.49 -3.96 -15.15
CA GLN A 215 -14.61 -3.24 -16.05
C GLN A 215 -15.39 -2.30 -16.98
N GLY A 216 -16.56 -2.73 -17.48
CA GLY A 216 -17.46 -1.90 -18.28
C GLY A 216 -18.01 -0.69 -17.49
N LEU A 217 -18.37 -0.90 -16.22
CA LEU A 217 -18.80 0.16 -15.29
C LEU A 217 -17.66 1.12 -14.93
N LYS A 218 -16.47 0.56 -14.65
CA LYS A 218 -15.24 1.32 -14.38
C LYS A 218 -14.99 2.33 -15.50
N TYR A 219 -15.15 1.93 -16.76
CA TYR A 219 -14.97 2.80 -17.94
C TYR A 219 -15.99 3.96 -18.01
N ARG A 220 -17.26 3.70 -17.70
CA ARG A 220 -18.34 4.69 -17.76
C ARG A 220 -18.27 5.74 -16.65
N TYR A 221 -17.71 5.39 -15.49
CA TYR A 221 -17.63 6.27 -14.33
C TYR A 221 -16.20 6.76 -14.00
N GLN A 222 -15.20 6.52 -14.85
CA GLN A 222 -13.81 6.97 -14.62
C GLN A 222 -13.70 8.46 -14.34
N VAL A 223 -14.51 9.30 -14.99
CA VAL A 223 -14.44 10.76 -14.82
C VAL A 223 -14.99 11.18 -13.45
N LEU A 224 -16.09 10.58 -13.01
CA LEU A 224 -16.68 10.81 -11.67
C LEU A 224 -15.77 10.27 -10.57
N ALA A 225 -15.21 9.07 -10.76
CA ALA A 225 -14.22 8.48 -9.84
C ALA A 225 -12.92 9.29 -9.81
N ALA A 226 -12.43 9.79 -10.96
CA ALA A 226 -11.24 10.64 -11.03
C ALA A 226 -11.46 12.00 -10.35
N PHE A 227 -12.64 12.59 -10.50
CA PHE A 227 -13.00 13.86 -9.85
C PHE A 227 -13.18 13.68 -8.32
N ASN A 228 -13.80 12.57 -7.88
CA ASN A 228 -13.82 12.19 -6.47
C ASN A 228 -12.40 11.90 -5.95
N ARG A 229 -11.54 11.18 -6.67
CA ARG A 229 -10.13 10.96 -6.28
C ARG A 229 -9.33 12.26 -6.13
N LEU A 230 -9.75 13.34 -6.79
CA LEU A 230 -9.11 14.66 -6.75
C LEU A 230 -9.60 15.53 -5.58
N ILE A 231 -10.86 15.39 -5.17
CA ILE A 231 -11.53 16.21 -4.14
C ILE A 231 -11.67 15.46 -2.80
N THR A 232 -11.97 14.17 -2.86
CA THR A 232 -12.41 13.27 -1.79
C THR A 232 -11.73 11.89 -1.95
N ARG A 233 -10.48 11.75 -1.50
CA ARG A 233 -9.99 10.43 -1.04
C ARG A 233 -10.59 10.14 0.35
N CYS A 234 -11.93 10.13 0.40
CA CYS A 234 -12.73 9.84 1.57
C CYS A 234 -13.73 8.76 1.19
N PRO A 235 -13.98 7.77 2.08
CA PRO A 235 -15.09 6.85 1.87
C PRO A 235 -16.39 7.63 2.03
N ILE A 236 -17.26 7.53 1.03
CA ILE A 236 -18.64 8.00 1.10
C ILE A 236 -19.50 6.74 1.25
N SER A 237 -20.29 6.71 2.33
CA SER A 237 -21.52 5.92 2.54
C SER A 237 -21.47 4.66 3.43
N SER A 238 -22.09 4.82 4.60
CA SER A 238 -23.00 3.96 5.38
C SER A 238 -22.72 2.51 5.82
N SER A 239 -21.65 1.83 5.39
CA SER A 239 -21.22 0.54 5.97
C SER A 239 -19.92 0.71 6.78
N HIS A 240 -19.99 1.49 7.87
CA HIS A 240 -18.83 2.10 8.52
C HIS A 240 -17.77 1.14 9.10
N ASP A 241 -18.12 -0.05 9.58
CA ASP A 241 -17.19 -0.83 10.40
C ASP A 241 -16.13 -1.57 9.56
N CYS A 242 -16.58 -2.32 8.53
CA CYS A 242 -15.67 -3.14 7.72
C CYS A 242 -14.61 -2.32 6.97
N SER A 243 -14.93 -1.10 6.53
CA SER A 243 -13.95 -0.22 5.84
C SER A 243 -12.96 0.46 6.79
N LEU A 244 -13.34 0.63 8.06
CA LEU A 244 -12.47 1.23 9.07
C LEU A 244 -11.45 0.21 9.55
N ASP A 245 -11.89 -1.03 9.83
CA ASP A 245 -11.02 -2.13 10.24
C ASP A 245 -9.92 -2.36 9.20
N ASP A 246 -10.28 -2.49 7.92
CA ASP A 246 -9.33 -2.61 6.80
C ASP A 246 -8.30 -1.46 6.74
N LEU A 247 -8.69 -0.24 7.14
CA LEU A 247 -7.78 0.91 7.19
C LEU A 247 -6.86 0.87 8.42
N GLU A 248 -7.37 0.45 9.57
CA GLU A 248 -6.60 0.30 10.80
C GLU A 248 -5.53 -0.77 10.63
N ASP A 249 -5.90 -1.92 10.07
CA ASP A 249 -5.01 -3.00 9.69
C ASP A 249 -3.91 -2.52 8.73
N ALA A 250 -4.30 -1.72 7.73
CA ALA A 250 -3.34 -1.15 6.80
C ALA A 250 -2.36 -0.17 7.45
N GLU A 251 -2.80 0.63 8.44
CA GLU A 251 -1.91 1.50 9.20
C GLU A 251 -0.86 0.69 9.96
N GLU A 252 -1.27 -0.40 10.59
CA GLU A 252 -0.38 -1.32 11.31
C GLU A 252 0.67 -1.95 10.40
N ILE A 253 0.25 -2.49 9.24
CA ILE A 253 1.17 -3.04 8.23
C ILE A 253 2.20 -1.98 7.80
N TYR A 254 1.76 -0.75 7.51
CA TYR A 254 2.70 0.32 7.12
C TYR A 254 3.64 0.72 8.25
N ARG A 255 3.20 0.66 9.50
CA ARG A 255 4.03 0.94 10.67
C ARG A 255 5.12 -0.12 10.84
N ASN A 256 4.77 -1.40 10.70
CA ASN A 256 5.70 -2.52 10.81
C ASN A 256 6.75 -2.46 9.69
N ILE A 257 6.33 -2.28 8.44
CA ILE A 257 7.24 -2.14 7.29
C ILE A 257 8.16 -0.92 7.46
N LYS A 258 7.64 0.20 7.98
CA LYS A 258 8.46 1.38 8.24
C LYS A 258 9.50 1.15 9.34
N GLN A 259 9.16 0.38 10.37
CA GLN A 259 10.11 0.00 11.42
C GLN A 259 11.21 -0.91 10.85
N LEU A 260 10.84 -1.89 10.03
CA LEU A 260 11.78 -2.74 9.31
C LEU A 260 12.79 -1.94 8.47
N PHE A 261 12.32 -0.93 7.72
CA PHE A 261 13.20 -0.01 6.97
C PHE A 261 13.95 1.02 7.83
N ARG A 262 13.68 1.09 9.14
CA ARG A 262 14.47 1.90 10.07
C ARG A 262 15.66 1.11 10.59
N GLU A 263 15.45 -0.18 10.81
CA GLU A 263 16.48 -1.14 11.22
C GLU A 263 17.41 -1.46 10.04
N ASN A 264 16.91 -1.38 8.80
CA ASN A 264 17.68 -1.59 7.57
C ASN A 264 18.11 -0.27 6.88
N PRO A 265 19.31 -0.18 6.26
CA PRO A 265 19.86 1.05 5.68
C PRO A 265 19.28 1.42 4.29
N VAL A 266 17.95 1.46 4.14
CA VAL A 266 17.25 1.70 2.86
C VAL A 266 16.35 2.97 2.92
N PRO A 267 16.91 4.18 2.76
CA PRO A 267 16.19 5.42 3.07
C PRO A 267 15.08 5.79 2.08
N GLU A 268 15.14 5.35 0.82
CA GLU A 268 14.16 5.71 -0.21
C GLU A 268 12.81 5.01 0.01
N GLN A 269 12.82 3.68 0.20
CA GLN A 269 11.61 2.89 0.42
C GLN A 269 10.91 3.31 1.72
N ARG A 270 11.67 3.61 2.78
CA ARG A 270 11.15 4.19 4.03
C ARG A 270 10.26 5.42 3.81
N ARG A 271 10.65 6.33 2.90
CA ARG A 271 9.88 7.56 2.64
C ARG A 271 8.54 7.24 1.99
N GLN A 272 8.49 6.27 1.08
CA GLN A 272 7.26 5.85 0.43
C GLN A 272 6.26 5.31 1.45
N PHE A 273 6.70 4.45 2.36
CA PHE A 273 5.85 3.87 3.41
C PHE A 273 5.42 4.88 4.45
N ASN A 274 6.29 5.83 4.84
CA ASN A 274 5.89 6.93 5.71
C ASN A 274 4.79 7.82 5.09
N ILE A 275 4.83 8.04 3.76
CA ILE A 275 3.76 8.77 3.07
C ILE A 275 2.45 7.99 3.16
N ARG A 276 2.49 6.67 2.89
CA ARG A 276 1.31 5.80 2.92
C ARG A 276 0.68 5.73 4.30
N GLU A 277 1.48 5.49 5.34
CA GLU A 277 1.06 5.53 6.74
C GLU A 277 0.27 6.82 7.03
N LYS A 278 0.79 8.00 6.64
CA LYS A 278 0.10 9.28 6.86
C LYS A 278 -1.13 9.48 5.98
N GLU A 279 -1.17 8.89 4.78
CA GLU A 279 -2.39 8.87 3.96
C GLU A 279 -3.48 8.03 4.60
N THR A 280 -3.15 6.88 5.19
CA THR A 280 -4.09 6.00 5.89
C THR A 280 -4.58 6.61 7.20
N SER A 281 -3.71 7.14 8.06
CA SER A 281 -4.14 7.82 9.29
C SER A 281 -5.06 9.00 9.01
N ARG A 282 -4.87 9.69 7.88
CA ARG A 282 -5.78 10.76 7.44
C ARG A 282 -7.16 10.20 7.08
N LYS A 283 -7.22 9.06 6.38
CA LYS A 283 -8.48 8.38 6.02
C LYS A 283 -9.21 7.93 7.29
N ILE A 284 -8.50 7.30 8.21
CA ILE A 284 -9.04 6.88 9.53
C ILE A 284 -9.60 8.08 10.29
N ALA A 285 -8.82 9.15 10.44
CA ALA A 285 -9.27 10.39 11.11
C ALA A 285 -10.54 10.97 10.49
N TYR A 286 -10.65 10.92 9.15
CA TYR A 286 -11.84 11.37 8.46
C TYR A 286 -13.03 10.44 8.75
N SER A 287 -12.85 9.12 8.64
CA SER A 287 -13.90 8.12 8.90
C SER A 287 -14.41 8.18 10.35
N ARG A 288 -13.54 8.49 11.32
CA ARG A 288 -13.91 8.70 12.72
C ARG A 288 -14.56 10.07 13.00
N GLY A 289 -14.62 10.97 12.02
CA GLY A 289 -15.17 12.32 12.19
C GLY A 289 -14.27 13.28 12.97
N GLU A 290 -12.98 12.97 13.14
CA GLU A 290 -12.04 13.79 13.89
C GLU A 290 -11.56 15.00 13.07
N ILE A 291 -11.52 16.19 13.66
CA ILE A 291 -11.00 17.39 12.95
C ILE A 291 -9.52 17.29 12.55
N SER A 292 -8.80 16.29 13.09
CA SER A 292 -7.40 16.00 12.80
C SER A 292 -7.16 15.69 11.31
N TRP A 293 -8.16 15.19 10.56
CA TRP A 293 -8.07 14.95 9.12
C TRP A 293 -7.73 16.21 8.31
N PHE A 294 -8.21 17.38 8.76
CA PHE A 294 -7.94 18.66 8.10
C PHE A 294 -6.45 19.01 8.20
N ARG A 295 -5.87 18.84 9.40
CA ARG A 295 -4.43 19.03 9.63
C ARG A 295 -3.61 18.15 8.69
N TRP A 296 -3.94 16.86 8.59
CA TRP A 296 -3.25 15.93 7.68
C TRP A 296 -3.40 16.34 6.21
N THR A 297 -4.58 16.81 5.82
CA THR A 297 -4.84 17.29 4.45
C THR A 297 -3.98 18.51 4.11
N VAL A 298 -3.88 19.47 5.03
CA VAL A 298 -2.98 20.63 4.87
C VAL A 298 -1.53 20.17 4.69
N LEU A 299 -1.03 19.28 5.56
CA LEU A 299 0.33 18.75 5.49
C LEU A 299 0.62 17.99 4.18
N ARG A 300 -0.39 17.29 3.65
CA ARG A 300 -0.30 16.62 2.35
C ARG A 300 -0.11 17.63 1.23
N TRP A 301 -0.97 18.64 1.17
CA TRP A 301 -0.95 19.66 0.10
C TRP A 301 0.29 20.53 0.15
N THR A 302 0.72 20.95 1.34
CA THR A 302 1.84 21.88 1.48
C THR A 302 3.19 21.20 1.32
N MET A 303 3.40 20.00 1.87
CA MET A 303 4.75 19.42 1.94
C MET A 303 4.84 17.90 1.73
N LYS A 304 3.74 17.25 1.32
CA LYS A 304 3.66 15.77 1.23
C LYS A 304 4.08 15.09 2.53
N TYR A 305 3.56 15.56 3.67
CA TYR A 305 3.96 15.09 5.01
C TYR A 305 5.45 15.28 5.34
N GLY A 306 6.08 16.29 4.72
CA GLY A 306 7.45 16.69 4.99
C GLY A 306 8.50 15.94 4.15
N GLU A 307 8.07 15.25 3.09
CA GLU A 307 8.94 14.42 2.25
C GLU A 307 9.33 15.09 0.91
N SER A 308 8.60 16.14 0.49
CA SER A 308 8.76 16.77 -0.83
C SER A 308 8.97 18.28 -0.76
N THR A 309 10.18 18.74 -1.09
CA THR A 309 10.49 20.17 -1.25
C THR A 309 9.77 20.78 -2.45
N LYS A 310 9.64 20.04 -3.55
CA LYS A 310 8.92 20.47 -4.76
C LYS A 310 7.48 20.86 -4.45
N GLN A 311 6.84 20.13 -3.53
CA GLN A 311 5.45 20.40 -3.16
C GLN A 311 5.32 21.68 -2.33
N VAL A 312 6.30 21.99 -1.48
CA VAL A 312 6.36 23.28 -0.75
C VAL A 312 6.49 24.45 -1.71
N LEU A 313 7.34 24.32 -2.74
CA LEU A 313 7.49 25.34 -3.78
C LEU A 313 6.21 25.53 -4.59
N LEU A 314 5.52 24.44 -4.96
CA LEU A 314 4.25 24.49 -5.66
C LEU A 314 3.14 25.12 -4.80
N ALA A 315 3.06 24.76 -3.52
CA ALA A 315 2.11 25.36 -2.58
C ALA A 315 2.36 26.86 -2.39
N SER A 316 3.64 27.26 -2.32
CA SER A 316 4.06 28.67 -2.26
C SER A 316 3.64 29.43 -3.52
N LEU A 317 3.91 28.87 -4.70
CA LEU A 317 3.48 29.43 -5.97
C LEU A 317 1.95 29.55 -6.05
N GLY A 318 1.22 28.52 -5.61
CA GLY A 318 -0.24 28.52 -5.56
C GLY A 318 -0.79 29.62 -4.65
N ALA A 319 -0.21 29.82 -3.46
CA ALA A 319 -0.60 30.90 -2.55
C ALA A 319 -0.36 32.29 -3.17
N ILE A 320 0.75 32.48 -3.88
CA ILE A 320 1.05 33.72 -4.59
C ILE A 320 0.04 33.97 -5.72
N LEU A 321 -0.28 32.95 -6.52
CA LEU A 321 -1.27 33.08 -7.60
C LEU A 321 -2.67 33.35 -7.05
N LEU A 322 -3.05 32.68 -5.96
CA LEU A 322 -4.33 32.89 -5.29
C LEU A 322 -4.46 34.33 -4.77
N GLY A 323 -3.42 34.89 -4.15
CA GLY A 323 -3.40 36.30 -3.78
C GLY A 323 -3.57 37.23 -4.98
N ALA A 324 -2.89 36.95 -6.11
CA ALA A 324 -2.97 37.76 -7.32
C ALA A 324 -4.38 37.80 -7.94
N VAL A 325 -5.19 36.76 -7.73
CA VAL A 325 -6.60 36.69 -8.17
C VAL A 325 -7.55 37.37 -7.18
N ILE A 326 -7.25 37.30 -5.88
CA ILE A 326 -8.13 37.80 -4.81
C ILE A 326 -8.01 39.31 -4.61
N TYR A 327 -6.79 39.86 -4.55
CA TYR A 327 -6.60 41.31 -4.32
C TYR A 327 -7.34 42.24 -5.28
N PRO A 328 -7.45 41.94 -6.59
CA PRO A 328 -8.18 42.78 -7.54
C PRO A 328 -9.67 42.97 -7.23
N ILE A 329 -10.29 42.07 -6.45
CA ILE A 329 -11.73 42.10 -6.13
C ILE A 329 -12.08 43.34 -5.31
N TRP A 330 -11.27 43.66 -4.29
CA TRP A 330 -11.44 44.85 -3.44
C TRP A 330 -10.46 45.98 -3.77
N GLY A 331 -9.43 45.69 -4.56
CA GLY A 331 -8.46 46.64 -5.09
C GLY A 331 -7.31 47.01 -4.16
N ILE A 332 -6.29 47.58 -4.77
CA ILE A 332 -5.09 48.08 -4.10
C ILE A 332 -4.89 49.54 -4.52
N GLN A 333 -4.45 50.38 -3.59
CA GLN A 333 -4.15 51.79 -3.83
C GLN A 333 -2.64 52.01 -3.99
N ARG A 334 -2.23 52.73 -5.03
CA ARG A 334 -0.84 53.20 -5.19
C ARG A 334 -0.59 54.43 -4.31
N SER A 335 0.66 54.67 -3.95
CA SER A 335 1.13 55.90 -3.28
C SER A 335 0.77 57.20 -4.02
N SER A 336 0.46 57.13 -5.32
CA SER A 336 -0.07 58.24 -6.12
C SER A 336 -1.57 58.55 -5.88
N GLY A 337 -2.26 57.75 -5.07
CA GLY A 337 -3.69 57.84 -4.80
C GLY A 337 -4.58 57.07 -5.78
N GLU A 338 -4.01 56.48 -6.84
CA GLU A 338 -4.73 55.71 -7.86
C GLU A 338 -5.19 54.35 -7.32
N ILE A 339 -6.47 54.01 -7.53
CA ILE A 339 -7.08 52.75 -7.08
C ILE A 339 -7.18 51.78 -8.25
N ILE A 340 -6.47 50.65 -8.16
CA ILE A 340 -6.51 49.58 -9.16
C ILE A 340 -7.50 48.52 -8.67
N ARG A 341 -8.59 48.32 -9.42
CA ARG A 341 -9.64 47.32 -9.18
C ARG A 341 -10.02 46.67 -10.51
N TYR A 342 -10.36 45.38 -10.50
CA TYR A 342 -11.02 44.81 -11.67
C TYR A 342 -12.42 45.40 -11.79
N ARG A 343 -12.67 46.15 -12.86
CA ARG A 343 -14.05 46.36 -13.35
C ARG A 343 -14.35 45.26 -14.34
N PHE A 344 -15.36 44.45 -14.03
CA PHE A 344 -15.87 43.36 -14.88
C PHE A 344 -16.37 43.82 -16.28
N SER A 345 -16.30 45.12 -16.59
CA SER A 345 -16.82 45.74 -17.81
C SER A 345 -15.77 46.46 -18.66
N GLY A 346 -14.46 46.21 -18.49
CA GLY A 346 -13.39 46.95 -19.20
C GLY A 346 -12.24 46.06 -19.69
N ASN A 347 -11.45 46.59 -20.63
CA ASN A 347 -10.27 45.93 -21.22
C ASN A 347 -9.31 45.41 -20.13
N PHE A 348 -9.02 44.11 -20.16
CA PHE A 348 -8.01 43.48 -19.30
C PHE A 348 -6.61 43.91 -19.74
N SER A 349 -6.03 44.91 -19.08
CA SER A 349 -4.62 45.26 -19.30
C SER A 349 -3.72 44.27 -18.56
N ILE A 350 -2.78 43.67 -19.28
CA ILE A 350 -1.80 42.70 -18.75
C ILE A 350 -0.94 43.33 -17.64
N GLU A 351 -0.70 44.64 -17.70
CA GLU A 351 0.07 45.40 -16.69
C GLU A 351 -0.54 45.28 -15.28
N TYR A 352 -1.87 45.33 -15.16
CA TYR A 352 -2.53 45.20 -13.85
C TYR A 352 -2.35 43.79 -13.27
N ILE A 353 -2.34 42.75 -14.10
CA ILE A 353 -2.10 41.37 -13.65
C ILE A 353 -0.71 41.26 -13.02
N PHE A 354 0.31 41.88 -13.64
CA PHE A 354 1.67 41.90 -13.10
C PHE A 354 1.76 42.68 -11.79
N ASP A 355 1.06 43.81 -11.66
CA ASP A 355 1.03 44.57 -10.39
C ASP A 355 0.47 43.74 -9.24
N PHE A 356 -0.66 43.03 -9.45
CA PHE A 356 -1.25 42.18 -8.42
C PHE A 356 -0.40 40.95 -8.11
N LEU A 357 0.23 40.35 -9.12
CA LEU A 357 1.16 39.24 -8.94
C LEU A 357 2.40 39.68 -8.16
N PHE A 358 2.97 40.83 -8.49
CA PHE A 358 4.14 41.37 -7.81
C PHE A 358 3.83 41.78 -6.37
N TYR A 359 2.67 42.40 -6.14
CA TYR A 359 2.19 42.70 -4.80
C TYR A 359 2.03 41.43 -3.95
N SER A 360 1.38 40.40 -4.51
CA SER A 360 1.20 39.10 -3.88
C SER A 360 2.53 38.42 -3.56
N LEU A 361 3.48 38.40 -4.50
CA LEU A 361 4.83 37.86 -4.31
C LEU A 361 5.58 38.60 -3.19
N ARG A 362 5.54 39.94 -3.21
CA ARG A 362 6.21 40.76 -2.20
C ARG A 362 5.64 40.51 -0.81
N ARG A 363 4.31 40.46 -0.70
CA ARG A 363 3.59 40.23 0.56
C ARG A 363 3.81 38.82 1.12
N PHE A 364 4.06 37.85 0.23
CA PHE A 364 4.42 36.49 0.62
C PHE A 364 5.82 36.41 1.25
N ILE A 365 6.80 37.15 0.73
CA ILE A 365 8.21 37.11 1.18
C ILE A 365 8.46 38.08 2.36
N SER A 366 7.79 39.24 2.36
CA SER A 366 8.07 40.34 3.27
C SER A 366 6.79 41.03 3.75
N THR A 367 6.85 41.64 4.93
CA THR A 367 5.80 42.50 5.50
C THR A 367 5.73 43.89 4.86
N SER A 368 6.62 44.20 3.90
CA SER A 368 6.68 45.51 3.26
C SER A 368 5.62 45.68 2.16
N ASP A 369 4.81 46.73 2.28
CA ASP A 369 3.75 47.09 1.33
C ASP A 369 4.29 47.71 0.03
N GLY A 370 5.57 48.11 0.01
CA GLY A 370 6.23 48.48 -1.24
C GLY A 370 5.62 49.67 -1.99
N GLY A 371 4.86 50.53 -1.29
CA GLY A 371 4.16 51.68 -1.88
C GLY A 371 2.75 51.38 -2.40
N LEU A 372 2.21 50.19 -2.12
CA LEU A 372 0.87 49.72 -2.46
C LEU A 372 0.09 49.40 -1.18
N THR A 373 -0.97 50.15 -0.88
CA THR A 373 -1.79 49.92 0.32
C THR A 373 -3.06 49.15 -0.05
N PRO A 374 -3.32 47.98 0.58
CA PRO A 374 -4.56 47.25 0.35
C PRO A 374 -5.75 48.05 0.89
N LEU A 375 -6.91 47.93 0.24
CA LEU A 375 -8.13 48.62 0.67
C LEU A 375 -9.15 47.64 1.25
N GLY A 376 -9.72 47.99 2.41
CA GLY A 376 -10.82 47.25 3.02
C GLY A 376 -10.43 45.82 3.40
N PRO A 377 -11.20 44.77 2.99
CA PRO A 377 -10.89 43.38 3.36
C PRO A 377 -9.52 42.87 2.90
N ASN A 378 -8.90 43.51 1.91
CA ASN A 378 -7.57 43.13 1.42
C ASN A 378 -6.47 43.28 2.47
N GLU A 379 -6.64 44.12 3.49
CA GLU A 379 -5.68 44.25 4.60
C GLU A 379 -5.53 42.94 5.37
N TRP A 380 -6.66 42.31 5.71
CA TRP A 380 -6.68 41.02 6.42
C TRP A 380 -6.13 39.87 5.56
N ILE A 381 -6.44 39.89 4.26
CA ILE A 381 -5.93 38.89 3.31
C ILE A 381 -4.41 39.03 3.15
N ALA A 382 -3.91 40.26 3.10
CA ALA A 382 -2.48 40.56 3.04
C ALA A 382 -1.72 40.11 4.30
N LEU A 383 -2.31 40.29 5.49
CA LEU A 383 -1.75 39.76 6.73
C LEU A 383 -1.74 38.22 6.73
N GLY A 384 -2.84 37.60 6.33
CA GLY A 384 -2.95 36.14 6.21
C GLY A 384 -1.93 35.55 5.24
N GLN A 385 -1.75 36.18 4.07
CA GLN A 385 -0.76 35.73 3.09
C GLN A 385 0.68 35.80 3.60
N THR A 386 1.04 36.86 4.33
CA THR A 386 2.38 36.95 4.94
C THR A 386 2.60 35.86 5.99
N ALA A 387 1.59 35.58 6.82
CA ALA A 387 1.65 34.48 7.79
C ALA A 387 1.81 33.11 7.09
N ILE A 388 1.08 32.88 6.01
CA ILE A 388 1.23 31.67 5.20
C ILE A 388 2.63 31.58 4.56
N GLY A 389 3.15 32.69 4.03
CA GLY A 389 4.47 32.73 3.39
C GLY A 389 5.61 32.43 4.36
N THR A 390 5.59 33.04 5.54
CA THR A 390 6.57 32.75 6.61
C THR A 390 6.52 31.29 7.06
N LEU A 391 5.31 30.73 7.21
CA LEU A 391 5.11 29.33 7.58
C LEU A 391 5.61 28.37 6.48
N LEU A 392 5.33 28.63 5.22
CA LEU A 392 5.81 27.80 4.09
C LEU A 392 7.33 27.87 3.94
N LEU A 393 7.95 29.03 4.21
CA LEU A 393 9.40 29.17 4.21
C LEU A 393 10.04 28.38 5.36
N ALA A 394 9.45 28.43 6.56
CA ALA A 394 9.87 27.60 7.69
C ALA A 394 9.73 26.09 7.37
N MET A 395 8.63 25.69 6.74
CA MET A 395 8.43 24.31 6.28
C MET A 395 9.47 23.90 5.24
N LEU A 396 9.84 24.78 4.30
CA LEU A 396 10.87 24.49 3.31
C LEU A 396 12.22 24.17 3.98
N VAL A 397 12.61 24.99 4.96
CA VAL A 397 13.84 24.76 5.75
C VAL A 397 13.76 23.45 6.51
N PHE A 398 12.62 23.15 7.14
CA PHE A 398 12.39 21.89 7.85
C PHE A 398 12.56 20.67 6.93
N VAL A 399 11.93 20.69 5.75
CA VAL A 399 12.02 19.57 4.78
C VAL A 399 13.44 19.41 4.24
N LEU A 400 14.15 20.52 4.00
CA LEU A 400 15.55 20.48 3.59
C LEU A 400 16.46 19.90 4.68
N GLY A 401 16.27 20.31 5.93
CA GLY A 401 17.02 19.79 7.07
C GLY A 401 16.82 18.29 7.24
N ARG A 402 15.56 17.82 7.17
CA ARG A 402 15.24 16.39 7.28
C ARG A 402 15.85 15.55 6.15
N ARG A 403 15.96 16.10 4.93
CA ARG A 403 16.62 15.43 3.81
C ARG A 403 18.14 15.37 3.94
N ALA A 404 18.77 16.30 4.64
CA ALA A 404 20.21 16.28 4.87
C ALA A 404 20.62 15.22 5.90
N THR A 405 19.72 14.87 6.82
CA THR A 405 19.94 13.87 7.88
C THR A 405 19.55 12.45 7.50
N SER A 406 18.94 12.25 6.33
CA SER A 406 18.39 10.97 5.86
C SER A 406 19.13 10.47 4.64
#